data_AF-A0A496V0U3-F1
#
_entry.id   AF-A0A496V0U3-F1
#
_cell.length_a   1.000
_cell.length_b   1.000
_cell.length_c   1.000
_cell.angle_alpha   90.00
_cell.angle_beta   90.00
_cell.angle_gamma   90.00
#
_symmetry.space_group_name_H-M   'P 1'
#
loop_
_entity.id
_entity.type
_entity.pdbx_description
1 polymer ?
#
loop_
_entity_poly.entity_id
_entity_poly.type
_entity_poly.pdbx_seq_one_letter_code
_entity_poly.pdbx_strand_id
1 'polypeptide(L)'
;MDYPKRLIEVDLPIKEISAHARREKSIRHGHISTLHIWWARRPLAACRAVLCASLWLDPADKFCPKSFRISVSTVLSQFAKQVRSDKTLMALCQSHWTLWNSLNQTRLNPDNEACYWDMRTALLAFIADFANWDASTNPAFLQTARALTQAAHEALGGEPGSLPLVVDPFAGGGSIPLEALRIGADAYASDLNPVAVLLNKVLLEYIPKYGQRLADEVRRWGDWISLEA
;
A
#
# COMPACT_ATOMS: atom_id res chain seq x y z
N MET A 1 7.60 27.52 -2.27
CA MET A 1 8.13 26.91 -1.03
C MET A 1 9.10 25.82 -1.43
N ASP A 2 10.24 25.74 -0.77
CA ASP A 2 11.22 24.69 -0.98
C ASP A 2 10.90 23.51 -0.05
N TYR A 3 10.51 22.37 -0.61
CA TYR A 3 10.23 21.13 0.11
C TYR A 3 10.52 19.93 -0.80
N PRO A 4 10.85 18.75 -0.24
CA PRO A 4 11.02 17.53 -1.02
C PRO A 4 9.68 17.07 -1.58
N LYS A 5 9.57 17.04 -2.91
CA LYS A 5 8.35 16.59 -3.59
C LYS A 5 8.04 15.13 -3.28
N ARG A 6 6.75 14.81 -3.29
CA ARG A 6 6.21 13.45 -3.27
C ARG A 6 6.11 12.88 -4.68
N LEU A 7 6.07 11.56 -4.80
CA LEU A 7 5.89 10.91 -6.09
C LEU A 7 4.59 11.37 -6.78
N ILE A 8 3.49 11.53 -6.03
CA ILE A 8 2.20 11.95 -6.58
C ILE A 8 2.22 13.33 -7.23
N GLU A 9 3.19 14.18 -6.89
CA GLU A 9 3.35 15.52 -7.46
C GLU A 9 4.13 15.53 -8.77
N VAL A 10 4.78 14.41 -9.12
CA VAL A 10 5.63 14.30 -10.31
C VAL A 10 5.12 13.28 -11.31
N ASP A 11 4.64 12.13 -10.86
CA ASP A 11 4.11 11.08 -11.73
C ASP A 11 3.31 10.02 -10.95
N LEU A 12 2.49 9.25 -11.66
CA LEU A 12 1.76 8.11 -11.12
C LEU A 12 1.49 7.10 -12.25
N PRO A 13 1.65 5.78 -12.04
CA PRO A 13 1.41 4.76 -13.07
C PRO A 13 -0.10 4.52 -13.28
N ILE A 14 -0.81 5.53 -13.78
CA ILE A 14 -2.28 5.60 -13.86
C ILE A 14 -2.84 4.46 -14.72
N LYS A 15 -2.13 4.06 -15.77
CA LYS A 15 -2.57 2.99 -16.69
C LYS A 15 -2.69 1.66 -15.97
N GLU A 16 -1.65 1.26 -15.24
CA GLU A 16 -1.56 0.02 -14.48
C GLU A 16 -2.53 0.04 -13.30
N ILE A 17 -2.56 1.15 -12.54
CA ILE A 17 -3.51 1.34 -11.44
C ILE A 17 -4.95 1.19 -11.95
N SER A 18 -5.29 1.81 -13.08
CA SER A 18 -6.63 1.73 -13.68
C SER A 18 -6.98 0.33 -14.19
N ALA A 19 -6.00 -0.43 -14.67
CA ALA A 19 -6.19 -1.82 -15.06
C ALA A 19 -6.50 -2.69 -13.83
N HIS A 20 -5.72 -2.57 -12.75
CA HIS A 20 -5.95 -3.29 -11.50
C HIS A 20 -7.27 -2.89 -10.82
N ALA A 21 -7.59 -1.60 -10.78
CA ALA A 21 -8.85 -1.06 -10.24
C ALA A 21 -10.09 -1.57 -11.00
N ARG A 22 -9.98 -1.82 -12.31
CA ARG A 22 -11.06 -2.46 -13.08
C ARG A 22 -11.17 -3.95 -12.76
N ARG A 23 -10.04 -4.67 -12.71
CA ARG A 23 -9.98 -6.11 -12.42
C ARG A 23 -10.52 -6.45 -11.03
N GLU A 24 -10.23 -5.64 -10.01
CA GLU A 24 -10.66 -5.96 -8.64
C GLU A 24 -12.20 -5.97 -8.47
N LYS A 25 -12.96 -5.26 -9.32
CA LYS A 25 -14.43 -5.25 -9.27
C LYS A 25 -15.05 -6.63 -9.50
N SER A 26 -14.35 -7.51 -10.22
CA SER A 26 -14.78 -8.89 -10.49
C SER A 26 -14.27 -9.91 -9.46
N ILE A 27 -13.49 -9.50 -8.46
CA ILE A 27 -13.00 -10.42 -7.42
C ILE A 27 -14.17 -10.79 -6.49
N ARG A 28 -14.28 -12.07 -6.16
CA ARG A 28 -15.39 -12.66 -5.39
C ARG A 28 -14.95 -13.37 -4.12
N HIS A 29 -13.64 -13.45 -3.84
CA HIS A 29 -13.10 -14.09 -2.66
C HIS A 29 -12.00 -13.22 -2.03
N GLY A 30 -12.02 -13.09 -0.70
CA GLY A 30 -11.00 -12.40 0.11
C GLY A 30 -10.96 -10.86 -0.02
N HIS A 31 -11.66 -10.28 -0.99
CA HIS A 31 -11.74 -8.84 -1.20
C HIS A 31 -12.75 -8.19 -0.24
N ILE A 32 -12.52 -6.94 0.21
CA ILE A 32 -13.40 -6.29 1.19
C ILE A 32 -14.87 -6.22 0.77
N SER A 33 -15.12 -6.16 -0.54
CA SER A 33 -16.48 -6.12 -1.08
C SER A 33 -17.27 -7.41 -0.92
N THR A 34 -16.60 -8.49 -0.53
CA THR A 34 -17.27 -9.76 -0.18
C THR A 34 -17.69 -9.78 1.29
N LEU A 35 -17.17 -8.86 2.12
CA LEU A 35 -17.63 -8.65 3.50
C LEU A 35 -18.85 -7.72 3.54
N HIS A 36 -18.84 -6.64 2.74
CA HIS A 36 -19.96 -5.71 2.64
C HIS A 36 -19.95 -4.97 1.30
N ILE A 37 -21.10 -4.41 0.92
CA ILE A 37 -21.21 -3.51 -0.25
C ILE A 37 -21.44 -2.09 0.26
N TRP A 38 -20.51 -1.19 -0.04
CA TRP A 38 -20.70 0.25 0.11
C TRP A 38 -21.08 0.87 -1.25
N TRP A 39 -21.96 1.86 -1.31
CA TRP A 39 -22.40 2.45 -2.59
C TRP A 39 -21.32 3.31 -3.27
N ALA A 40 -20.41 3.91 -2.50
CA ALA A 40 -19.32 4.76 -3.00
C ALA A 40 -17.96 4.07 -2.82
N ARG A 41 -17.72 2.94 -3.51
CA ARG A 41 -16.47 2.17 -3.36
C ARG A 41 -15.31 2.85 -4.07
N ARG A 42 -14.27 3.16 -3.29
CA ARG A 42 -12.95 3.54 -3.81
C ARG A 42 -12.15 2.28 -4.11
N PRO A 43 -11.59 2.12 -5.32
CA PRO A 43 -10.79 0.94 -5.64
C PRO A 43 -9.57 0.79 -4.73
N LEU A 44 -9.31 -0.41 -4.20
CA LEU A 44 -8.18 -0.65 -3.31
C LEU A 44 -6.85 -0.48 -4.02
N ALA A 45 -6.76 -0.92 -5.27
CA ALA A 45 -5.61 -0.65 -6.13
C ALA A 45 -5.26 0.84 -6.19
N ALA A 46 -6.27 1.70 -6.35
CA ALA A 46 -6.08 3.15 -6.41
C ALA A 46 -5.71 3.74 -5.04
N CYS A 47 -6.41 3.35 -3.97
CA CYS A 47 -6.11 3.80 -2.61
C CYS A 47 -4.66 3.47 -2.22
N ARG A 48 -4.21 2.23 -2.45
CA ARG A 48 -2.84 1.79 -2.17
C ARG A 48 -1.82 2.62 -2.92
N ALA A 49 -2.01 2.77 -4.23
CA ALA A 49 -1.06 3.49 -5.07
C ALA A 49 -0.97 4.98 -4.70
N VAL A 50 -2.10 5.63 -4.45
CA VAL A 50 -2.16 7.02 -4.02
C VAL A 50 -1.49 7.20 -2.65
N LEU A 51 -1.70 6.29 -1.71
CA LEU A 51 -1.07 6.36 -0.39
C LEU A 51 0.45 6.21 -0.47
N CYS A 52 0.95 5.22 -1.20
CA CYS A 52 2.39 5.09 -1.47
C CYS A 52 2.94 6.36 -2.11
N ALA A 53 2.28 6.86 -3.18
CA ALA A 53 2.76 8.03 -3.91
C ALA A 53 2.68 9.34 -3.09
N SER A 54 1.74 9.44 -2.15
CA SER A 54 1.57 10.61 -1.28
C SER A 54 2.54 10.60 -0.10
N LEU A 55 2.84 9.42 0.45
CA LEU A 55 3.72 9.26 1.60
C LEU A 55 5.20 9.14 1.23
N TRP A 56 5.54 8.75 0.01
CA TRP A 56 6.93 8.57 -0.41
C TRP A 56 7.46 9.80 -1.14
N LEU A 57 8.72 10.11 -0.85
CA LEU A 57 9.44 11.20 -1.50
C LEU A 57 9.84 10.80 -2.92
N ASP A 58 10.01 11.79 -3.78
CA ASP A 58 10.62 11.61 -5.09
C ASP A 58 12.15 11.70 -4.97
N PRO A 59 12.91 10.61 -5.23
CA PRO A 59 14.37 10.62 -5.14
C PRO A 59 15.07 11.59 -6.10
N ALA A 60 14.44 11.89 -7.24
CA ALA A 60 14.98 12.78 -8.26
C ALA A 60 14.66 14.27 -8.02
N ASP A 61 13.88 14.59 -6.98
CA ASP A 61 13.74 15.97 -6.54
C ASP A 61 15.01 16.46 -5.83
N LYS A 62 15.39 17.72 -6.08
CA LYS A 62 16.60 18.34 -5.53
C LYS A 62 16.60 18.41 -4.00
N PHE A 63 15.42 18.50 -3.38
CA PHE A 63 15.29 18.61 -1.92
C PHE A 63 15.12 17.27 -1.22
N CYS A 64 15.09 16.15 -1.98
CA CYS A 64 14.96 14.83 -1.39
C CYS A 64 16.14 14.51 -0.44
N PRO A 65 15.88 14.17 0.83
CA PRO A 65 16.92 13.85 1.80
C PRO A 65 17.75 12.64 1.35
N LYS A 66 19.07 12.72 1.55
CA LYS A 66 20.00 11.64 1.23
C LYS A 66 19.68 10.34 1.99
N SER A 67 19.19 10.45 3.23
CA SER A 67 18.76 9.32 4.04
C SER A 67 17.68 8.49 3.34
N PHE A 68 16.70 9.14 2.71
CA PHE A 68 15.66 8.44 1.96
C PHE A 68 16.23 7.73 0.72
N ARG A 69 17.13 8.38 -0.03
CA ARG A 69 17.80 7.76 -1.20
C ARG A 69 18.59 6.50 -0.81
N ILE A 70 19.27 6.52 0.33
CA ILE A 70 19.98 5.34 0.88
C ILE A 70 19.00 4.20 1.18
N SER A 71 17.87 4.52 1.82
CA SER A 71 16.81 3.54 2.11
C SER A 71 16.20 2.96 0.84
N VAL A 72 15.87 3.80 -0.16
CA VAL A 72 15.36 3.37 -1.46
C VAL A 72 16.34 2.42 -2.15
N SER A 73 17.63 2.79 -2.20
CA SER A 73 18.69 1.95 -2.77
C SER A 73 18.71 0.56 -2.13
N THR A 74 18.70 0.51 -0.81
CA THR A 74 18.79 -0.73 -0.04
C THR A 74 17.54 -1.59 -0.22
N VAL A 75 16.37 -1.01 0.03
CA VAL A 75 15.08 -1.69 0.06
C VAL A 75 14.70 -2.19 -1.33
N LEU A 76 14.82 -1.37 -2.38
CA LEU A 76 14.48 -1.80 -3.74
C LEU A 76 15.51 -2.77 -4.33
N SER A 77 16.80 -2.66 -3.97
CA SER A 77 17.79 -3.66 -4.37
C SER A 77 17.50 -5.02 -3.75
N GLN A 78 17.03 -5.05 -2.49
CA GLN A 78 16.63 -6.29 -1.82
C GLN A 78 15.34 -6.86 -2.44
N PHE A 79 14.34 -6.01 -2.71
CA PHE A 79 13.12 -6.43 -3.40
C PHE A 79 13.44 -7.01 -4.79
N ALA A 80 14.28 -6.34 -5.59
CA ALA A 80 14.72 -6.83 -6.90
C ALA A 80 15.47 -8.17 -6.82
N LYS A 81 16.21 -8.44 -5.74
CA LYS A 81 16.82 -9.77 -5.50
C LYS A 81 15.73 -10.82 -5.26
N GLN A 82 14.72 -10.52 -4.43
CA GLN A 82 13.61 -11.42 -4.15
C GLN A 82 12.78 -11.73 -5.41
N VAL A 83 12.50 -10.72 -6.23
CA VAL A 83 11.77 -10.87 -7.50
C VAL A 83 12.49 -11.85 -8.44
N ARG A 84 13.82 -11.84 -8.47
CA ARG A 84 14.61 -12.77 -9.30
C ARG A 84 14.64 -14.20 -8.76
N SER A 85 14.47 -14.39 -7.45
CA SER A 85 14.55 -15.71 -6.81
C SER A 85 13.20 -16.40 -6.65
N ASP A 86 12.11 -15.64 -6.47
CA ASP A 86 10.78 -16.18 -6.19
C ASP A 86 9.90 -16.11 -7.46
N LYS A 87 9.50 -17.28 -7.97
CA LYS A 87 8.65 -17.39 -9.17
C LYS A 87 7.29 -16.72 -9.00
N THR A 88 6.72 -16.75 -7.80
CA THR A 88 5.41 -16.13 -7.51
C THR A 88 5.54 -14.61 -7.57
N LEU A 89 6.59 -14.08 -6.93
CA LEU A 89 6.86 -12.65 -6.93
C LEU A 89 7.23 -12.14 -8.34
N MET A 90 8.01 -12.93 -9.09
CA MET A 90 8.32 -12.67 -10.49
C MET A 90 7.05 -12.55 -11.34
N ALA A 91 6.07 -13.45 -11.16
CA ALA A 91 4.81 -13.41 -11.89
C ALA A 91 3.99 -12.14 -11.57
N LEU A 92 4.01 -11.69 -10.31
CA LEU A 92 3.36 -10.45 -9.90
C LEU A 92 4.01 -9.20 -10.49
N CYS A 93 5.32 -9.25 -10.77
CA CYS A 93 6.11 -8.14 -11.30
C CYS A 93 6.41 -8.27 -12.81
N GLN A 94 5.66 -9.11 -13.53
CA GLN A 94 5.96 -9.46 -14.93
C GLN A 94 6.01 -8.21 -15.84
N SER A 95 5.12 -7.24 -15.62
CA SER A 95 5.06 -6.00 -16.40
C SER A 95 6.35 -5.17 -16.33
N HIS A 96 7.11 -5.30 -15.22
CA HIS A 96 8.35 -4.56 -14.98
C HIS A 96 9.56 -5.50 -14.82
N TRP A 97 9.48 -6.74 -15.32
CA TRP A 97 10.54 -7.74 -15.15
C TRP A 97 11.91 -7.26 -15.63
N THR A 98 11.97 -6.61 -16.81
CA THR A 98 13.23 -6.10 -17.37
C THR A 98 13.91 -5.10 -16.45
N LEU A 99 13.13 -4.24 -15.79
CA LEU A 99 13.61 -3.31 -14.78
C LEU A 99 14.14 -4.09 -13.57
N TRP A 100 13.31 -4.91 -12.93
CA TRP A 100 13.67 -5.66 -11.72
C TRP A 100 14.88 -6.58 -11.91
N ASN A 101 15.03 -7.17 -13.09
CA ASN A 101 16.17 -8.02 -13.40
C ASN A 101 17.48 -7.22 -13.53
N SER A 102 17.40 -5.94 -13.92
CA SER A 102 18.57 -5.06 -14.09
C SER A 102 18.98 -4.33 -12.81
N LEU A 103 18.05 -4.12 -11.86
CA LEU A 103 18.28 -3.31 -10.68
C LEU A 103 19.21 -3.98 -9.66
N ASN A 104 20.14 -3.18 -9.15
CA ASN A 104 21.11 -3.53 -8.12
C ASN A 104 21.61 -2.24 -7.45
N GLN A 105 22.44 -2.38 -6.41
CA GLN A 105 22.96 -1.23 -5.64
C GLN A 105 23.78 -0.26 -6.49
N THR A 106 24.42 -0.71 -7.57
CA THR A 106 25.18 0.15 -8.49
C THR A 106 24.24 1.03 -9.32
N ARG A 107 23.13 0.46 -9.82
CA ARG A 107 22.10 1.23 -10.56
C ARG A 107 21.28 2.15 -9.66
N LEU A 108 21.15 1.81 -8.39
CA LEU A 108 20.47 2.62 -7.38
C LEU A 108 21.48 3.29 -6.43
N ASN A 109 22.58 3.83 -6.94
CA ASN A 109 23.60 4.44 -6.09
C ASN A 109 23.11 5.80 -5.53
N PRO A 110 22.97 5.98 -4.20
CA PRO A 110 22.51 7.24 -3.60
C PRO A 110 23.51 8.39 -3.72
N ASP A 111 24.78 8.08 -3.97
CA ASP A 111 25.86 9.07 -4.14
C ASP A 111 26.02 9.56 -5.59
N ASN A 112 25.27 8.98 -6.54
CA ASN A 112 25.31 9.36 -7.95
C ASN A 112 23.98 9.96 -8.40
N GLU A 113 23.96 11.26 -8.71
CA GLU A 113 22.74 11.96 -9.14
C GLU A 113 22.10 11.39 -10.41
N ALA A 114 22.90 10.79 -11.30
CA ALA A 114 22.39 10.14 -12.50
C ALA A 114 21.46 8.95 -12.17
N CYS A 115 21.63 8.33 -11.00
CA CYS A 115 20.82 7.20 -10.54
C CYS A 115 19.48 7.62 -9.91
N TYR A 116 19.24 8.91 -9.66
CA TYR A 116 18.02 9.35 -8.96
C TYR A 116 16.76 9.13 -9.81
N TRP A 117 16.89 9.26 -11.13
CA TRP A 117 15.83 8.92 -12.07
C TRP A 117 15.51 7.43 -12.06
N ASP A 118 16.53 6.57 -12.02
CA ASP A 118 16.33 5.12 -11.88
C ASP A 118 15.59 4.77 -10.57
N MET A 119 15.90 5.46 -9.47
CA MET A 119 15.19 5.31 -8.20
C MET A 119 13.71 5.71 -8.31
N ARG A 120 13.40 6.85 -8.94
CA ARG A 120 12.02 7.28 -9.19
C ARG A 120 11.28 6.23 -10.03
N THR A 121 11.86 5.80 -11.15
CA THR A 121 11.28 4.79 -12.03
C THR A 121 11.04 3.47 -11.28
N ALA A 122 11.97 3.04 -10.43
CA ALA A 122 11.81 1.85 -9.62
C ALA A 122 10.69 1.96 -8.58
N LEU A 123 10.53 3.11 -7.93
CA LEU A 123 9.41 3.36 -7.01
C LEU A 123 8.07 3.36 -7.73
N LEU A 124 7.98 3.99 -8.90
CA LEU A 124 6.74 4.02 -9.70
C LEU A 124 6.39 2.61 -10.22
N ALA A 125 7.38 1.84 -10.68
CA ALA A 125 7.18 0.43 -11.05
C ALA A 125 6.73 -0.42 -9.86
N PHE A 126 7.31 -0.20 -8.68
CA PHE A 126 6.85 -0.86 -7.45
C PHE A 126 5.39 -0.55 -7.15
N ILE A 127 4.99 0.73 -7.23
CA ILE A 127 3.60 1.16 -7.02
C ILE A 127 2.67 0.49 -8.03
N ALA A 128 3.07 0.41 -9.30
CA ALA A 128 2.30 -0.22 -10.36
C ALA A 128 2.06 -1.71 -10.08
N ASP A 129 3.13 -2.47 -9.79
CA ASP A 129 3.03 -3.90 -9.50
C ASP A 129 2.26 -4.15 -8.18
N PHE A 130 2.49 -3.31 -7.17
CA PHE A 130 1.84 -3.43 -5.87
C PHE A 130 0.35 -3.04 -5.90
N ALA A 131 -0.10 -2.24 -6.88
CA ALA A 131 -1.53 -1.95 -7.07
C ALA A 131 -2.34 -3.22 -7.39
N ASN A 132 -1.70 -4.29 -7.87
CA ASN A 132 -2.33 -5.58 -8.06
C ASN A 132 -2.90 -6.15 -6.73
N TRP A 133 -4.17 -6.56 -6.73
CA TRP A 133 -4.80 -7.18 -5.55
C TRP A 133 -4.06 -8.43 -5.07
N ASP A 134 -3.55 -9.24 -5.99
CA ASP A 134 -2.83 -10.48 -5.65
C ASP A 134 -1.49 -10.20 -4.96
N ALA A 135 -0.92 -9.01 -5.16
CA ALA A 135 0.28 -8.55 -4.47
C ALA A 135 -0.02 -7.99 -3.06
N SER A 136 -1.28 -7.68 -2.77
CA SER A 136 -1.67 -6.93 -1.58
C SER A 136 -1.38 -7.68 -0.27
N THR A 137 -1.33 -9.00 -0.29
CA THR A 137 -1.02 -9.84 0.88
C THR A 137 0.35 -10.51 0.79
N ASN A 138 1.12 -10.24 -0.27
CA ASN A 138 2.43 -10.84 -0.45
C ASN A 138 3.45 -10.22 0.55
N PRO A 139 4.17 -11.05 1.34
CA PRO A 139 5.08 -10.55 2.36
C PRO A 139 6.19 -9.63 1.84
N ALA A 140 6.74 -9.90 0.65
CA ALA A 140 7.80 -9.10 0.06
C ALA A 140 7.32 -7.66 -0.25
N PHE A 141 6.14 -7.54 -0.86
CA PHE A 141 5.51 -6.25 -1.11
C PHE A 141 5.16 -5.51 0.18
N LEU A 142 4.56 -6.19 1.15
CA LEU A 142 4.21 -5.60 2.45
C LEU A 142 5.42 -5.06 3.21
N GLN A 143 6.49 -5.87 3.31
CA GLN A 143 7.72 -5.47 3.99
C GLN A 143 8.39 -4.29 3.28
N THR A 144 8.45 -4.34 1.94
CA THR A 144 9.05 -3.27 1.12
C THR A 144 8.26 -1.97 1.26
N ALA A 145 6.93 -2.02 1.14
CA ALA A 145 6.08 -0.83 1.28
C ALA A 145 6.20 -0.21 2.68
N ARG A 146 6.19 -1.03 3.74
CA ARG A 146 6.36 -0.57 5.13
C ARG A 146 7.72 0.06 5.37
N ALA A 147 8.79 -0.55 4.87
CA ALA A 147 10.13 0.01 4.98
C ALA A 147 10.28 1.35 4.26
N LEU A 148 9.69 1.49 3.05
CA LEU A 148 9.69 2.75 2.31
C LEU A 148 8.85 3.83 3.00
N THR A 149 7.68 3.48 3.54
CA THR A 149 6.84 4.39 4.31
C THR A 149 7.56 4.89 5.56
N GLN A 150 8.18 4.00 6.34
CA GLN A 150 8.96 4.37 7.51
C GLN A 150 10.13 5.28 7.15
N ALA A 151 10.89 4.92 6.12
CA ALA A 151 12.03 5.71 5.67
C ALA A 151 11.62 7.11 5.20
N ALA A 152 10.48 7.25 4.52
CA ALA A 152 9.98 8.55 4.10
C ALA A 152 9.51 9.39 5.29
N HIS A 153 8.86 8.78 6.28
CA HIS A 153 8.42 9.44 7.51
C HIS A 153 9.61 10.00 8.31
N GLU A 154 10.62 9.16 8.57
CA GLU A 154 11.83 9.57 9.29
C GLU A 154 12.64 10.62 8.52
N ALA A 155 12.74 10.49 7.19
CA ALA A 155 13.43 11.46 6.35
C ALA A 155 12.79 12.86 6.39
N LEU A 156 11.52 12.96 6.78
CA LEU A 156 10.79 14.21 6.94
C LEU A 156 10.75 14.74 8.37
N GLY A 157 11.52 14.13 9.28
CA GLY A 157 11.57 14.51 10.68
C GLY A 157 10.54 13.81 11.56
N GLY A 158 9.92 12.72 11.07
CA GLY A 158 9.17 11.82 11.93
C GLY A 158 10.09 11.13 12.95
N GLU A 159 9.62 10.99 14.19
CA GLU A 159 10.39 10.32 15.24
C GLU A 159 10.65 8.85 14.88
N PRO A 160 11.86 8.32 15.10
CA PRO A 160 12.16 6.90 14.86
C PRO A 160 11.18 5.97 15.58
N GLY A 161 10.63 5.00 14.84
CA GLY A 161 9.62 4.07 15.37
C GLY A 161 8.20 4.62 15.50
N SER A 162 7.97 5.91 15.25
CA SER A 162 6.62 6.45 15.01
C SER A 162 6.18 6.20 13.57
N LEU A 163 4.88 6.19 13.33
CA LEU A 163 4.29 5.97 12.01
C LEU A 163 3.66 7.26 11.47
N PRO A 164 3.64 7.46 10.15
CA PRO A 164 2.87 8.55 9.58
C PRO A 164 1.37 8.31 9.79
N LEU A 165 0.62 9.36 10.13
CA LEU A 165 -0.83 9.29 10.33
C LEU A 165 -1.58 9.63 9.04
N VAL A 166 -2.44 8.73 8.58
CA VAL A 166 -3.40 8.95 7.50
C VAL A 166 -4.77 9.22 8.09
N VAL A 167 -5.31 10.41 7.84
CA VAL A 167 -6.65 10.81 8.29
C VAL A 167 -7.62 10.77 7.13
N ASP A 168 -8.68 9.97 7.24
CA ASP A 168 -9.79 9.93 6.28
C ASP A 168 -11.11 10.32 6.98
N PRO A 169 -11.55 11.59 6.88
CA PRO A 169 -12.77 12.06 7.51
C PRO A 169 -14.05 11.63 6.78
N PHE A 170 -13.94 10.94 5.64
CA PHE A 170 -15.05 10.46 4.81
C PHE A 170 -14.82 9.00 4.41
N ALA A 171 -14.52 8.17 5.41
CA ALA A 171 -13.98 6.83 5.22
C ALA A 171 -14.91 5.89 4.47
N GLY A 172 -16.24 6.08 4.59
CA GLY A 172 -17.23 5.22 3.96
C GLY A 172 -16.97 3.75 4.26
N GLY A 173 -16.76 2.93 3.21
CA GLY A 173 -16.44 1.50 3.35
C GLY A 173 -15.02 1.16 3.84
N GLY A 174 -14.16 2.14 4.10
CA GLY A 174 -12.85 1.93 4.75
C GLY A 174 -11.69 1.57 3.83
N SER A 175 -11.78 1.84 2.53
CA SER A 175 -10.72 1.51 1.56
C SER A 175 -9.38 2.20 1.88
N ILE A 176 -9.39 3.50 2.15
CA ILE A 176 -8.18 4.29 2.43
C ILE A 176 -7.54 3.87 3.77
N PRO A 177 -8.25 3.85 4.91
CA PRO A 177 -7.63 3.47 6.17
C PRO A 177 -7.13 2.02 6.17
N LEU A 178 -7.80 1.10 5.45
CA LEU A 178 -7.29 -0.27 5.28
C LEU A 178 -5.94 -0.30 4.57
N GLU A 179 -5.82 0.39 3.44
CA GLU A 179 -4.57 0.40 2.67
C GLU A 179 -3.48 1.21 3.39
N ALA A 180 -3.81 2.18 4.23
CA ALA A 180 -2.86 2.89 5.09
C ALA A 180 -2.20 1.93 6.09
N LEU A 181 -3.00 1.13 6.80
CA LEU A 181 -2.48 0.10 7.70
C LEU A 181 -1.63 -0.95 6.94
N ARG A 182 -2.02 -1.28 5.71
CA ARG A 182 -1.29 -2.25 4.87
C ARG A 182 0.16 -1.80 4.62
N ILE A 183 0.36 -0.52 4.31
CA ILE A 183 1.67 0.08 4.02
C ILE A 183 2.44 0.56 5.26
N GLY A 184 1.93 0.29 6.46
CA GLY A 184 2.59 0.62 7.73
C GLY A 184 2.39 2.05 8.20
N ALA A 185 1.32 2.72 7.77
CA ALA A 185 0.90 3.99 8.34
C ALA A 185 -0.16 3.75 9.43
N ASP A 186 -0.24 4.66 10.40
CA ASP A 186 -1.41 4.74 11.28
C ASP A 186 -2.60 5.31 10.52
N ALA A 187 -3.81 4.91 10.89
CA ALA A 187 -5.03 5.37 10.24
C ALA A 187 -6.05 5.89 11.25
N TYR A 188 -6.57 7.08 10.99
CA TYR A 188 -7.76 7.62 11.67
C TYR A 188 -8.88 7.79 10.66
N ALA A 189 -9.95 7.01 10.83
CA ALA A 189 -11.11 7.01 9.97
C ALA A 189 -12.32 7.60 10.70
N SER A 190 -13.02 8.53 10.04
CA SER A 190 -14.29 9.07 10.53
C SER A 190 -15.34 9.05 9.42
N ASP A 191 -16.59 8.94 9.81
CA ASP A 191 -17.74 9.08 8.92
C ASP A 191 -18.96 9.50 9.75
N LEU A 192 -19.85 10.30 9.15
CA LEU A 192 -21.11 10.68 9.78
C LEU A 192 -22.08 9.49 9.82
N ASN A 193 -21.98 8.58 8.85
CA ASN A 193 -22.87 7.43 8.75
C ASN A 193 -22.47 6.36 9.78
N PRO A 194 -23.35 6.01 10.74
CA PRO A 194 -23.03 5.01 11.76
C PRO A 194 -22.75 3.61 11.17
N VAL A 195 -23.31 3.29 9.99
CA VAL A 195 -23.01 2.04 9.28
C VAL A 195 -21.57 2.05 8.77
N ALA A 196 -21.09 3.16 8.20
CA ALA A 196 -19.69 3.29 7.78
C ALA A 196 -18.76 3.12 8.99
N VAL A 197 -19.07 3.77 10.11
CA VAL A 197 -18.28 3.64 11.34
C VAL A 197 -18.19 2.18 11.78
N LEU A 198 -19.32 1.46 11.83
CA LEU A 198 -19.33 0.04 12.18
C LEU A 198 -18.51 -0.81 11.21
N LEU A 199 -18.63 -0.58 9.91
CA LEU A 199 -17.87 -1.31 8.88
C LEU A 199 -16.36 -1.10 9.05
N ASN A 200 -15.92 0.13 9.28
CA ASN A 200 -14.52 0.45 9.56
C ASN A 200 -14.04 -0.25 10.84
N LYS A 201 -14.85 -0.23 11.90
CA LYS A 201 -14.51 -0.87 13.18
C LYS A 201 -14.34 -2.38 13.02
N VAL A 202 -15.21 -3.03 12.27
CA VAL A 202 -15.10 -4.46 11.97
C VAL A 202 -13.85 -4.76 11.15
N LEU A 203 -13.63 -3.99 10.08
CA LEU A 203 -12.55 -4.22 9.12
C LEU A 203 -11.16 -3.95 9.70
N LEU A 204 -11.01 -2.86 10.44
CA LEU A 204 -9.72 -2.33 10.87
C LEU A 204 -9.35 -2.76 12.30
N GLU A 205 -10.33 -3.00 13.18
CA GLU A 205 -10.07 -3.40 14.57
C GLU A 205 -10.46 -4.85 14.83
N TYR A 206 -11.71 -5.25 14.55
CA TYR A 206 -12.24 -6.50 15.06
C TYR A 206 -11.71 -7.72 14.31
N ILE A 207 -11.62 -7.67 12.98
CA ILE A 207 -11.06 -8.77 12.19
C ILE A 207 -9.59 -9.01 12.58
N PRO A 208 -8.70 -7.99 12.61
CA PRO A 208 -7.32 -8.20 13.06
C PRO A 208 -7.21 -8.69 14.50
N LYS A 209 -8.06 -8.21 15.41
CA LYS A 209 -8.01 -8.56 16.84
C LYS A 209 -8.55 -9.94 17.16
N TYR A 210 -9.65 -10.34 16.54
CA TYR A 210 -10.40 -11.55 16.91
C TYR A 210 -10.29 -12.68 15.88
N GLY A 211 -9.94 -12.38 14.62
CA GLY A 211 -9.72 -13.37 13.57
C GLY A 211 -10.88 -14.36 13.43
N GLN A 212 -10.56 -15.65 13.38
CA GLN A 212 -11.54 -16.73 13.18
C GLN A 212 -12.61 -16.78 14.28
N ARG A 213 -12.26 -16.41 15.52
CA ARG A 213 -13.21 -16.40 16.64
C ARG A 213 -14.40 -15.48 16.37
N LEU A 214 -14.18 -14.34 15.71
CA LEU A 214 -15.27 -13.44 15.33
C LEU A 214 -16.25 -14.13 14.38
N ALA A 215 -15.72 -14.83 13.37
CA ALA A 215 -16.55 -15.55 12.40
C ALA A 215 -17.34 -16.68 13.07
N ASP A 216 -16.73 -17.40 14.00
CA ASP A 216 -17.37 -18.51 14.70
C ASP A 216 -18.48 -18.03 15.65
N GLU A 217 -18.25 -16.93 16.39
CA GLU A 217 -19.29 -16.31 17.22
C GLU A 217 -20.45 -15.77 16.39
N VAL A 218 -20.16 -15.08 15.27
CA VAL A 218 -21.22 -14.57 14.37
C VAL A 218 -22.08 -15.72 13.83
N ARG A 219 -21.48 -16.85 13.44
CA ARG A 219 -22.24 -18.05 13.04
C ARG A 219 -23.10 -18.59 14.17
N ARG A 220 -22.51 -18.79 15.35
CA ARG A 220 -23.23 -19.31 16.52
C ARG A 220 -24.48 -18.49 16.85
N TRP A 221 -24.35 -17.17 16.90
CA TRP A 221 -25.49 -16.29 17.21
C TRP A 221 -26.47 -16.20 16.04
N GLY A 222 -25.99 -16.25 14.80
CA GLY A 222 -26.85 -16.31 13.61
C GLY A 222 -27.71 -17.59 13.57
N ASP A 223 -27.11 -18.74 13.87
CA ASP A 223 -27.80 -20.02 13.94
C ASP A 223 -28.87 -20.00 15.05
N TRP A 224 -28.55 -19.42 16.20
CA TRP A 224 -29.52 -19.25 17.30
C TRP A 224 -30.70 -18.36 16.90
N ILE A 225 -30.47 -17.20 16.29
CA ILE A 225 -31.55 -16.32 15.80
C ILE A 225 -32.42 -17.03 14.77
N SER A 226 -31.81 -17.80 13.86
CA SER A 226 -32.55 -18.52 12.82
C SER A 226 -33.45 -19.63 13.36
N LEU A 227 -33.16 -20.13 14.57
CA LEU A 227 -33.99 -21.13 15.26
C LEU A 227 -35.15 -20.49 16.05
N GLU A 228 -35.01 -19.22 16.47
CA GLU A 228 -36.04 -18.50 17.23
C GLU A 228 -37.00 -17.67 16.36
N ALA A 229 -36.65 -17.41 15.09
CA ALA A 229 -37.47 -16.70 14.10
C ALA A 229 -38.44 -17.62 13.35
#